data_AF-A0A8T6PKN2-F1
#
_entry.id   AF-A0A8T6PKN2-F1
#
_cell.length_a   1.000
_cell.length_b   1.000
_cell.length_c   1.000
_cell.angle_alpha   90.00
_cell.angle_beta   90.00
_cell.angle_gamma   90.00
#
_symmetry.space_group_name_H-M   'P 1'
#
loop_
_entity.id
_entity.type
_entity.pdbx_description
1 polymer ?
#
loop_
_entity_poly.entity_id
_entity_poly.type
_entity_poly.pdbx_seq_one_letter_code
_entity_poly.pdbx_strand_id
1 'polypeptide(L)'
;MYIAPDHAPLQIKANGRQSRLMCRPDKYGFPRTKAKQGRVQYGFQTGDMVRAVVTQGKKIGTHIGRVAVRSSGSFNITTCVGTVQGISYRYCAHLHKSDGYSYEKGEGVPPHS
;
A
#
# COMPACT_ATOMS: atom_id res chain seq x y z
N MET A 1 -4.56 11.32 33.80
CA MET A 1 -5.13 11.31 32.43
C MET A 1 -6.12 10.16 32.38
N TYR A 2 -7.40 10.41 32.12
CA TYR A 2 -8.43 9.36 32.03
C TYR A 2 -8.61 8.96 30.57
N ILE A 3 -8.52 7.66 30.27
CA ILE A 3 -8.80 7.09 28.95
C ILE A 3 -10.08 6.28 29.09
N ALA A 4 -11.09 6.56 28.27
CA ALA A 4 -12.37 5.88 28.33
C ALA A 4 -12.20 4.38 27.99
N PRO A 5 -12.93 3.45 28.64
CA PRO A 5 -12.80 2.01 28.39
C PRO A 5 -13.14 1.61 26.94
N ASP A 6 -14.03 2.36 26.30
CA ASP A 6 -14.44 2.21 24.90
C ASP A 6 -13.50 2.93 23.92
N HIS A 7 -12.38 3.50 24.41
CA HIS A 7 -11.41 4.18 23.57
C HIS A 7 -10.76 3.19 22.60
N ALA A 8 -11.06 3.34 21.31
CA ALA A 8 -10.42 2.59 20.24
C ALA A 8 -9.09 3.27 19.86
N PRO A 9 -7.93 2.68 20.21
CA PRO A 9 -6.64 3.26 19.88
C PRO A 9 -6.37 3.18 18.38
N LEU A 10 -5.59 4.11 17.85
CA LEU A 10 -5.03 4.00 16.51
C LEU A 10 -3.83 3.04 16.55
N GLN A 11 -3.95 1.91 15.88
CA GLN A 11 -2.87 0.95 15.72
C GLN A 11 -1.93 1.45 14.62
N ILE A 12 -0.69 1.75 15.01
CA ILE A 12 0.35 2.22 14.10
C ILE A 12 1.40 1.11 13.95
N LYS A 13 1.63 0.65 12.73
CA LYS A 13 2.64 -0.36 12.42
C LYS A 13 3.70 0.18 11.50
N ALA A 14 4.98 -0.02 11.84
CA ALA A 14 6.09 0.30 10.95
C ALA A 14 6.17 -0.73 9.82
N ASN A 15 6.08 -0.25 8.58
CA ASN A 15 6.15 -1.09 7.36
C ASN A 15 7.50 -1.03 6.66
N GLY A 16 8.47 -0.31 7.26
CA GLY A 16 9.78 -0.08 6.70
C GLY A 16 9.76 0.88 5.52
N ARG A 17 10.96 1.12 4.99
CA ARG A 17 11.19 1.90 3.77
C ARG A 17 11.84 0.98 2.75
N GLN A 18 11.73 1.33 1.47
CA GLN A 18 12.24 0.57 0.33
C GLN A 18 13.54 -0.19 0.60
N SER A 19 13.71 -1.34 -0.06
CA SER A 19 14.97 -2.06 -0.01
C SER A 19 16.12 -1.21 -0.56
N ARG A 20 17.26 -1.21 0.14
CA ARG A 20 18.54 -0.65 -0.34
C ARG A 20 19.19 -1.53 -1.42
N LEU A 21 18.68 -2.75 -1.61
CA LEU A 21 19.13 -3.64 -2.67
C LEU A 21 18.57 -3.19 -4.02
N MET A 22 19.44 -2.59 -4.85
CA MET A 22 19.06 -2.00 -6.14
C MET A 22 18.70 -3.04 -7.21
N CYS A 23 19.44 -4.15 -7.24
CA CYS A 23 19.27 -5.25 -8.18
C CYS A 23 19.13 -6.56 -7.40
N ARG A 24 18.23 -7.45 -7.83
CA ARG A 24 18.15 -8.78 -7.23
C ARG A 24 19.30 -9.64 -7.77
N PRO A 25 20.22 -10.13 -6.93
CA PRO A 25 21.25 -11.06 -7.38
C PRO A 25 20.67 -12.45 -7.63
N ASP A 26 21.40 -13.29 -8.36
CA ASP A 26 21.21 -14.73 -8.37
C ASP A 26 21.80 -15.39 -7.12
N LYS A 27 21.77 -16.73 -7.09
CA LYS A 27 22.39 -17.56 -6.04
C LYS A 27 23.90 -17.30 -5.87
N TYR A 28 24.58 -16.80 -6.91
CA TYR A 28 26.02 -16.61 -6.97
C TYR A 28 26.44 -15.14 -6.78
N GLY A 29 25.48 -14.23 -6.62
CA GLY A 29 25.72 -12.79 -6.43
C GLY A 29 25.65 -11.95 -7.70
N PHE A 30 25.42 -12.54 -8.87
CA PHE A 30 25.35 -11.80 -10.12
C PHE A 30 24.00 -11.09 -10.31
N PRO A 31 23.96 -9.83 -10.78
CA PRO A 31 22.70 -9.10 -10.97
C PRO A 31 21.79 -9.78 -12.00
N ARG A 32 20.55 -10.13 -11.62
CA ARG A 32 19.54 -10.71 -12.53
C ARG A 32 18.60 -9.68 -13.16
N THR A 33 18.44 -8.53 -12.51
CA THR A 33 17.49 -7.50 -12.91
C THR A 33 18.19 -6.17 -13.07
N LYS A 34 17.69 -5.32 -13.96
CA LYS A 34 18.07 -3.91 -14.00
C LYS A 34 17.60 -3.20 -12.73
N ALA A 35 18.33 -2.17 -12.32
CA ALA A 35 17.91 -1.30 -11.23
C ALA A 35 16.54 -0.67 -11.54
N LYS A 36 15.70 -0.54 -10.52
CA LYS A 36 14.39 0.13 -10.68
C LYS A 36 14.62 1.59 -11.08
N GLN A 37 14.13 1.99 -12.25
CA GLN A 37 14.24 3.36 -12.74
C GLN A 37 13.27 4.27 -11.98
N GLY A 38 13.71 4.89 -10.89
CA GLY A 38 12.95 5.89 -10.16
C GLY A 38 11.98 5.34 -9.11
N ARG A 39 11.90 6.07 -8.00
CA ARG A 39 11.06 5.73 -6.84
C ARG A 39 9.56 5.90 -7.15
N VAL A 40 9.23 6.97 -7.87
CA VAL A 40 7.87 7.39 -8.23
C VAL A 40 7.61 7.04 -9.69
N GLN A 41 6.43 6.48 -10.00
CA GLN A 41 5.98 6.19 -11.36
C GLN A 41 4.59 6.77 -11.54
N TYR A 42 4.38 7.52 -12.62
CA TYR A 42 3.08 8.16 -12.91
C TYR A 42 2.54 9.02 -11.75
N GLY A 43 3.43 9.57 -10.92
CA GLY A 43 3.07 10.34 -9.73
C GLY A 43 2.80 9.52 -8.46
N PHE A 44 2.88 8.19 -8.51
CA PHE A 44 2.62 7.28 -7.38
C PHE A 44 3.89 6.56 -6.92
N GLN A 45 3.94 6.20 -5.64
CA GLN A 45 4.96 5.39 -5.01
C GLN A 45 4.35 4.17 -4.31
N THR A 46 5.09 3.06 -4.27
CA THR A 46 4.69 1.90 -3.46
C THR A 46 4.50 2.30 -2.00
N GLY A 47 3.32 2.01 -1.45
CA GLY A 47 2.93 2.35 -0.08
C GLY A 47 1.91 3.49 0.01
N ASP A 48 1.68 4.25 -1.07
CA ASP A 48 0.66 5.31 -1.07
C ASP A 48 -0.73 4.70 -0.87
N MET A 49 -1.58 5.39 -0.10
CA MET A 49 -3.00 5.06 0.03
C MET A 49 -3.74 5.71 -1.13
N VAL A 50 -4.46 4.91 -1.90
CA VAL A 50 -5.19 5.39 -3.08
C VAL A 50 -6.66 4.96 -3.03
N ARG A 51 -7.50 5.75 -3.68
CA ARG A 51 -8.84 5.35 -4.10
C ARG A 51 -8.81 5.13 -5.59
N ALA A 52 -9.08 3.91 -6.03
CA ALA A 52 -9.22 3.58 -7.43
C ALA A 52 -10.69 3.37 -7.81
N VAL A 53 -11.19 4.16 -8.75
CA VAL A 53 -12.57 4.04 -9.27
C VAL A 53 -12.50 3.46 -10.68
N VAL A 54 -12.77 2.16 -10.80
CA VAL A 54 -12.68 1.44 -12.08
C VAL A 54 -14.05 1.40 -12.72
N THR A 55 -14.18 1.98 -13.90
CA THR A 55 -15.47 2.10 -14.62
C THR A 55 -15.69 1.01 -15.66
N GLN A 56 -14.67 0.24 -16.03
CA GLN A 56 -14.73 -0.74 -17.12
C GLN A 56 -13.94 -2.03 -16.82
N GLY A 57 -14.34 -3.14 -17.46
CA GLY A 57 -13.65 -4.43 -17.41
C GLY A 57 -14.04 -5.33 -16.23
N LYS A 58 -13.24 -6.37 -15.96
CA LYS A 58 -13.56 -7.39 -14.93
C LYS A 58 -13.53 -6.87 -13.48
N LYS A 59 -12.86 -5.75 -13.23
CA LYS A 59 -12.56 -5.23 -11.87
C LYS A 59 -13.33 -3.94 -11.55
N ILE A 60 -14.49 -3.75 -12.19
CA ILE A 60 -15.37 -2.60 -11.96
C ILE A 60 -15.67 -2.45 -10.47
N GLY A 61 -15.63 -1.22 -9.99
CA GLY A 61 -15.89 -0.89 -8.59
C GLY A 61 -14.88 0.10 -8.01
N THR A 62 -15.08 0.44 -6.74
CA THR A 62 -14.18 1.30 -5.98
C THR A 62 -13.29 0.47 -5.07
N HIS A 63 -11.97 0.64 -5.20
CA HIS A 63 -10.96 -0.04 -4.40
C HIS A 63 -10.18 0.99 -3.60
N ILE A 64 -10.20 0.87 -2.28
CA ILE A 64 -9.44 1.75 -1.38
C ILE A 64 -8.40 0.91 -0.68
N GLY A 65 -7.14 1.32 -0.77
CA GLY A 65 -6.05 0.53 -0.22
C GLY A 65 -4.67 1.05 -0.60
N ARG A 66 -3.65 0.32 -0.12
CA ARG A 66 -2.25 0.64 -0.41
C ARG A 66 -1.85 0.15 -1.79
N VAL A 67 -1.10 0.98 -2.50
CA VAL A 67 -0.69 0.68 -3.87
C VAL A 67 0.72 0.06 -3.92
N ALA A 68 0.88 -0.98 -4.73
CA ALA A 68 2.17 -1.48 -5.18
C ALA A 68 2.36 -1.06 -6.65
N VAL A 69 3.31 -0.15 -6.86
CA VAL A 69 3.55 0.52 -8.14
C VAL A 69 4.54 -0.27 -8.99
N ARG A 70 4.16 -0.52 -10.25
CA ARG A 70 5.02 -1.13 -11.29
C ARG A 70 5.34 -0.10 -12.37
N SER A 71 6.49 -0.23 -13.01
CA SER A 71 6.92 0.65 -14.12
C SER A 71 5.98 0.58 -15.34
N SER A 72 5.20 -0.50 -15.48
CA SER A 72 4.22 -0.64 -16.56
C SER A 72 2.98 0.26 -16.41
N GLY A 73 2.82 1.00 -15.30
CA GLY A 73 1.63 1.82 -15.05
C GLY A 73 0.40 1.02 -14.59
N SER A 74 0.57 -0.28 -14.36
CA SER A 74 -0.44 -1.14 -13.72
C SER A 74 -0.05 -1.43 -12.28
N PHE A 75 -0.98 -1.19 -11.36
CA PHE A 75 -0.75 -1.26 -9.93
C PHE A 75 -1.52 -2.40 -9.28
N ASN A 76 -1.02 -2.88 -8.15
CA ASN A 76 -1.79 -3.74 -7.27
C ASN A 76 -2.27 -2.91 -6.09
N ILE A 77 -3.52 -3.08 -5.67
CA ILE A 77 -4.12 -2.35 -4.55
C ILE A 77 -4.48 -3.38 -3.48
N THR A 78 -3.84 -3.29 -2.33
CA THR A 78 -4.14 -4.12 -1.16
C THR A 78 -5.24 -3.42 -0.36
N THR A 79 -6.45 -3.98 -0.40
CA THR A 79 -7.62 -3.57 0.39
C THR A 79 -7.72 -4.43 1.64
N CYS A 80 -8.69 -4.12 2.52
CA CYS A 80 -8.98 -4.95 3.70
C CYS A 80 -9.44 -6.38 3.35
N VAL A 81 -10.04 -6.58 2.17
CA VAL A 81 -10.56 -7.89 1.73
C VAL A 81 -9.49 -8.69 0.97
N GLY A 82 -8.57 -8.01 0.28
CA GLY A 82 -7.52 -8.70 -0.47
C GLY A 82 -6.77 -7.79 -1.43
N THR A 83 -5.92 -8.40 -2.26
CA THR A 83 -5.12 -7.64 -3.23
C THR A 83 -5.75 -7.70 -4.62
N VAL A 84 -6.18 -6.55 -5.12
CA VAL A 84 -6.68 -6.38 -6.49
C VAL A 84 -5.51 -6.00 -7.38
N GLN A 85 -5.14 -6.89 -8.30
CA GLN A 85 -3.96 -6.71 -9.15
C GLN A 85 -4.29 -6.00 -10.46
N GLY A 86 -3.31 -5.34 -11.07
CA GLY A 86 -3.39 -4.82 -12.44
C GLY A 86 -4.45 -3.73 -12.67
N ILE A 87 -4.56 -2.77 -11.76
CA ILE A 87 -5.37 -1.56 -11.92
C ILE A 87 -4.53 -0.47 -12.60
N SER A 88 -5.04 0.17 -13.65
CA SER A 88 -4.32 1.27 -14.31
C SER A 88 -4.19 2.48 -13.38
N TYR A 89 -3.03 3.14 -13.39
CA TYR A 89 -2.79 4.39 -12.66
C TYR A 89 -3.83 5.48 -12.93
N ARG A 90 -4.46 5.46 -14.12
CA ARG A 90 -5.49 6.42 -14.54
C ARG A 90 -6.76 6.38 -13.68
N TYR A 91 -7.04 5.23 -13.05
CA TYR A 91 -8.20 5.09 -12.17
C TYR A 91 -7.89 5.49 -10.73
N CYS A 92 -6.61 5.73 -10.39
CA CYS A 92 -6.17 5.97 -9.02
C CYS A 92 -6.12 7.46 -8.69
N ALA A 93 -6.63 7.82 -7.51
CA ALA A 93 -6.43 9.12 -6.89
C ALA A 93 -5.72 8.93 -5.53
N HIS A 94 -4.82 9.86 -5.17
CA HIS A 94 -4.14 9.84 -3.88
C HIS A 94 -5.11 10.16 -2.75
N LEU A 95 -5.07 9.36 -1.68
CA LEU A 95 -5.67 9.69 -0.38
C LEU A 95 -4.60 10.11 0.63
N HIS A 96 -3.47 9.41 0.63
CA HIS A 96 -2.37 9.68 1.55
C HIS A 96 -1.05 9.19 0.96
N LYS A 97 0.04 9.93 1.15
CA LYS A 97 1.38 9.55 0.67
C LYS A 97 2.05 8.57 1.64
N SER A 98 2.89 7.68 1.14
CA SER A 98 3.63 6.74 1.96
C SER A 98 4.61 7.46 2.90
N ASP A 99 4.43 7.29 4.20
CA ASP A 99 5.31 7.79 5.28
C ASP A 99 6.14 6.68 5.96
N GLY A 100 5.82 5.42 5.67
CA GLY A 100 6.48 4.23 6.22
C GLY A 100 5.71 3.54 7.34
N TYR A 101 4.52 4.04 7.69
CA TYR A 101 3.65 3.44 8.69
C TYR A 101 2.34 2.98 8.07
N SER A 102 1.62 2.07 8.72
CA SER A 102 0.19 1.83 8.49
C SER A 102 -0.62 2.20 9.71
N TYR A 103 -1.85 2.60 9.43
CA TYR A 103 -2.80 3.13 10.39
C TYR A 103 -4.06 2.29 10.29
N GLU A 104 -4.45 1.67 11.39
CA GLU A 104 -5.66 0.88 11.51
C GLU A 104 -6.40 1.28 12.78
N LYS A 105 -7.72 1.31 12.74
CA LYS A 105 -8.52 1.56 13.94
C LYS A 105 -8.51 0.27 14.76
N GLY A 106 -7.98 0.33 15.98
CA GLY A 106 -8.05 -0.78 16.92
C GLY A 106 -9.46 -1.00 17.42
N GLU A 107 -9.67 -2.12 18.09
CA GLU A 107 -10.91 -2.37 18.83
C GLU A 107 -10.84 -1.69 20.20
N GLY A 108 -11.98 -1.22 20.70
CA GLY A 108 -12.08 -0.82 22.10
C GLY A 108 -11.84 -2.03 22.99
N VAL A 109 -11.20 -1.84 24.14
CA VAL A 109 -10.99 -2.95 25.09
C VAL A 109 -12.39 -3.42 25.53
N PRO A 110 -12.77 -4.70 25.31
CA PRO A 110 -14.03 -5.20 25.84
C PRO A 110 -14.00 -5.03 27.35
N PRO A 111 -15.10 -4.59 27.99
CA PRO A 111 -15.13 -4.40 29.43
C PRO A 111 -14.70 -5.71 30.10
N HIS A 112 -13.66 -5.62 30.93
CA HIS A 112 -13.23 -6.74 31.76
C HIS A 112 -14.41 -7.17 32.63
N SER A 113 -14.82 -8.43 32.50
CA SER A 113 -15.82 -9.10 33.34
C SER A 113 -15.36 -9.22 34.78
#